data_AF-G8NSF0-F1
#
_entry.id   AF-G8NSF0-F1
#
_cell.length_a   1.000
_cell.length_b   1.000
_cell.length_c   1.000
_cell.angle_alpha   90.00
_cell.angle_beta   90.00
_cell.angle_gamma   90.00
#
_symmetry.space_group_name_H-M   'P 1'
#
loop_
_entity.id
_entity.type
_entity.pdbx_description
1 polymer ?
#
loop_
_entity_poly.entity_id
_entity_poly.type
_entity_poly.pdbx_seq_one_letter_code
_entity_poly.pdbx_strand_id
1 'polypeptide(L)'
;MPTSAPPPQTATRLPRRTLIAVLGLLVIVIPACAWSAVKAHLQAVAVLDLVASQPVPAPLQALATEPITTSEIKINTSQGTVRARLYTPLHHPKAPALVVLHGVHHLGMDEPRLIAFASAMASCGLRVLTPELPDIKDYHIGANSIATIGDTATWLAQQDGGQPVGVMGLSFSGGLSLLAASDPKFQPSIKFVVAVGSQDEMSRVAEYYRTGKDLRPNGTVELLAPHEYGALVLEYENLEDYVPAPDLEPLRAVLRAHLYEDLAAEKSALSRLTPSQLAEVKQLMDTTSTATHDRLAAAETKHIAEMAGVSPHGHLRQLTTPVYLLHGEGDNIIPSAETLWMADELPSETLKASLVSPVLTHIDIDNHGPTAMDRWQLVHFFGLILDAAAH
;
A
#
# COMPACT_ATOMS: atom_id res chain seq x y z
N MET A 1 40.52 64.89 -17.13
CA MET A 1 40.28 63.69 -17.95
C MET A 1 38.84 63.24 -17.72
N PRO A 2 37.92 63.35 -18.68
CA PRO A 2 36.59 62.81 -18.52
C PRO A 2 36.57 61.36 -19.03
N THR A 3 36.23 60.43 -18.13
CA THR A 3 35.96 59.02 -18.42
C THR A 3 34.66 58.90 -19.22
N SER A 4 34.75 58.45 -20.47
CA SER A 4 33.61 58.13 -21.32
C SER A 4 32.87 56.89 -20.81
N ALA A 5 31.59 57.02 -20.51
CA ALA A 5 30.70 55.89 -20.25
C ALA A 5 30.54 55.02 -21.52
N PRO A 6 30.47 53.69 -21.42
CA PRO A 6 30.24 52.81 -22.57
C PRO A 6 28.80 52.99 -23.10
N PRO A 7 28.57 52.79 -24.41
CA PRO A 7 27.25 52.97 -25.00
C PRO A 7 26.26 51.91 -24.47
N PRO A 8 24.95 52.23 -24.40
CA PRO A 8 23.94 51.28 -23.97
C PRO A 8 23.86 50.11 -24.97
N GLN A 9 24.01 48.88 -24.46
CA GLN A 9 23.81 47.68 -25.25
C GLN A 9 22.35 47.63 -25.71
N THR A 10 22.12 47.81 -27.00
CA THR A 10 20.80 47.62 -27.62
C THR A 10 20.38 46.16 -27.46
N ALA A 11 19.38 45.91 -26.62
CA ALA A 11 18.72 44.61 -26.53
C ALA A 11 18.22 44.20 -27.92
N THR A 12 18.82 43.15 -28.47
CA THR A 12 18.46 42.57 -29.77
C THR A 12 17.03 42.03 -29.69
N ARG A 13 16.06 42.79 -30.21
CA ARG A 13 14.67 42.33 -30.32
C ARG A 13 14.62 41.19 -31.33
N LEU A 14 14.15 40.02 -30.89
CA LEU A 14 13.91 38.87 -31.75
C LEU A 14 13.01 39.28 -32.94
N PRO A 15 13.34 38.86 -34.18
CA PRO A 15 12.50 39.12 -35.34
C PRO A 15 11.07 38.61 -35.08
N ARG A 16 10.05 39.37 -35.49
CA ARG A 16 8.63 39.04 -35.25
C ARG A 16 8.25 37.62 -35.72
N ARG A 17 8.89 37.12 -36.79
CA ARG A 17 8.73 35.75 -37.29
C ARG A 17 9.31 34.70 -36.34
N THR A 18 10.46 34.96 -35.74
CA THR A 18 11.08 34.10 -34.72
C THR A 18 10.25 34.09 -33.44
N LEU A 19 9.70 35.23 -33.03
CA LEU A 19 8.79 35.31 -31.88
C LEU A 19 7.50 34.51 -32.10
N ILE A 20 6.89 34.60 -33.30
CA ILE A 20 5.69 33.82 -33.66
C ILE A 20 6.01 32.32 -33.72
N ALA A 21 7.18 31.93 -34.26
CA ALA A 21 7.60 30.53 -34.30
C ALA A 21 7.85 29.96 -32.89
N VAL A 22 8.48 30.73 -32.00
CA VAL A 22 8.70 30.36 -30.59
C VAL A 22 7.36 30.25 -29.84
N LEU A 23 6.45 31.20 -30.03
CA LEU A 23 5.11 31.14 -29.44
C LEU A 23 4.31 29.95 -29.97
N GLY A 24 4.35 29.67 -31.27
CA GLY A 24 3.71 28.50 -31.87
C GLY A 24 4.31 27.18 -31.36
N LEU A 25 5.63 27.12 -31.18
CA LEU A 25 6.31 25.98 -30.58
C LEU A 25 5.88 25.79 -29.12
N LEU A 26 5.82 26.86 -28.32
CA LEU A 26 5.35 26.80 -26.93
C LEU A 26 3.89 26.35 -26.82
N VAL A 27 3.02 26.78 -27.75
CA VAL A 27 1.61 26.35 -27.83
C VAL A 27 1.46 24.86 -28.17
N ILE A 28 2.46 24.23 -28.78
CA ILE A 28 2.45 22.79 -29.08
C ILE A 28 3.17 21.98 -27.99
N VAL A 29 4.33 22.47 -27.53
CA VAL A 29 5.18 21.77 -26.56
C VAL A 29 4.57 21.76 -25.17
N ILE A 30 3.98 22.87 -24.70
CA ILE A 30 3.40 22.93 -23.35
C ILE A 30 2.23 21.95 -23.20
N PRO A 31 1.24 21.89 -24.12
CA PRO A 31 0.18 20.87 -24.05
C PRO A 31 0.69 19.45 -24.22
N ALA A 32 1.70 19.22 -25.07
CA ALA A 32 2.30 17.90 -25.24
C ALA A 32 3.03 17.42 -23.97
N CYS A 33 3.76 18.30 -23.29
CA CYS A 33 4.41 18.00 -22.02
C CYS A 33 3.40 17.86 -20.86
N ALA A 34 2.31 18.62 -20.87
CA ALA A 34 1.25 18.49 -19.87
C ALA A 34 0.34 17.28 -20.12
N TRP A 35 0.35 16.70 -21.33
CA TRP A 35 -0.55 15.63 -21.71
C TRP A 35 -0.34 14.34 -20.90
N SER A 36 0.91 13.99 -20.56
CA SER A 36 1.17 12.79 -19.72
C SER A 36 0.52 12.94 -18.36
N ALA A 37 0.75 14.07 -17.68
CA ALA A 37 0.16 14.37 -16.39
C ALA A 37 -1.37 14.44 -16.47
N VAL A 38 -1.94 15.11 -17.48
CA VAL A 38 -3.40 15.17 -17.68
C VAL A 38 -3.96 13.77 -17.90
N LYS A 39 -3.34 12.96 -18.77
CA LYS A 39 -3.73 11.58 -19.01
C LYS A 39 -3.70 10.75 -17.73
N ALA A 40 -2.66 10.88 -16.92
CA ALA A 40 -2.52 10.17 -15.65
C ALA A 40 -3.65 10.51 -14.66
N HIS A 41 -4.08 11.78 -14.59
CA HIS A 41 -5.22 12.17 -13.75
C HIS A 41 -6.55 11.66 -14.28
N LEU A 42 -6.73 11.65 -15.61
CA LEU A 42 -7.94 11.08 -16.24
C LEU A 42 -8.02 9.56 -16.02
N GLN A 43 -6.88 8.87 -16.08
CA GLN A 43 -6.77 7.45 -15.72
C GLN A 43 -7.06 7.25 -14.22
N ALA A 44 -6.54 8.11 -13.33
CA ALA A 44 -6.80 8.04 -11.90
C ALA A 44 -8.30 8.14 -11.56
N VAL A 45 -9.02 9.08 -12.18
CA VAL A 45 -10.49 9.18 -12.04
C VAL A 45 -11.14 7.85 -12.42
N ALA A 46 -10.78 7.30 -13.57
CA ALA A 46 -11.40 6.07 -14.05
C ALA A 46 -11.05 4.84 -13.19
N VAL A 47 -9.81 4.73 -12.69
CA VAL A 47 -9.43 3.66 -11.74
C VAL A 47 -10.29 3.74 -10.49
N LEU A 48 -10.42 4.93 -9.88
CA LEU A 48 -11.21 5.11 -8.67
C LEU A 48 -12.70 4.83 -8.90
N ASP A 49 -13.26 5.26 -10.03
CA ASP A 49 -14.63 4.93 -10.41
C ASP A 49 -14.83 3.42 -10.57
N LEU A 50 -13.93 2.73 -11.28
CA LEU A 50 -14.00 1.28 -11.47
C LEU A 50 -13.92 0.51 -10.14
N VAL A 51 -13.01 0.91 -9.25
CA VAL A 51 -12.87 0.32 -7.91
C VAL A 51 -14.12 0.55 -7.07
N ALA A 52 -14.73 1.74 -7.17
CA ALA A 52 -15.99 2.07 -6.52
C ALA A 52 -17.23 1.45 -7.21
N SER A 53 -17.03 0.57 -8.21
CA SER A 53 -18.09 -0.02 -9.04
C SER A 53 -19.02 1.01 -9.69
N GLN A 54 -18.49 2.20 -9.98
CA GLN A 54 -19.16 3.28 -10.69
C GLN A 54 -18.88 3.22 -12.20
N PRO A 55 -19.82 3.67 -13.04
CA PRO A 55 -19.59 3.72 -14.48
C PRO A 55 -18.53 4.78 -14.83
N VAL A 56 -17.53 4.37 -15.64
CA VAL A 56 -16.54 5.31 -16.18
C VAL A 56 -17.21 6.31 -17.13
N PRO A 57 -17.01 7.63 -16.94
CA PRO A 57 -17.54 8.66 -17.82
C PRO A 57 -17.21 8.41 -19.30
N ALA A 58 -18.16 8.64 -20.21
CA ALA A 58 -18.00 8.35 -21.64
C ALA A 58 -16.71 8.93 -22.28
N PRO A 59 -16.25 10.16 -21.96
CA PRO A 59 -14.99 10.69 -22.49
C PRO A 59 -13.74 9.92 -22.03
N LEU A 60 -13.82 9.23 -20.89
CA LEU A 60 -12.70 8.52 -20.25
C LEU A 60 -12.63 7.04 -20.66
N GLN A 61 -13.70 6.46 -21.20
CA GLN A 61 -13.75 5.04 -21.57
C GLN A 61 -12.60 4.65 -22.50
N ALA A 62 -12.32 5.48 -23.53
CA ALA A 62 -11.23 5.24 -24.45
C ALA A 62 -9.82 5.22 -23.81
N LEU A 63 -9.66 5.81 -22.61
CA LEU A 63 -8.39 5.91 -21.89
C LEU A 63 -8.23 4.87 -20.77
N ALA A 64 -9.33 4.24 -20.33
CA ALA A 64 -9.34 3.52 -19.06
C ALA A 64 -10.11 2.19 -19.06
N THR A 65 -10.71 1.79 -20.18
CA THR A 65 -11.43 0.51 -20.30
C THR A 65 -10.80 -0.37 -21.37
N GLU A 66 -9.47 -0.38 -21.47
CA GLU A 66 -8.78 -1.31 -22.35
C GLU A 66 -9.06 -2.76 -21.92
N PRO A 67 -9.39 -3.69 -22.85
CA PRO A 67 -9.50 -5.10 -22.52
C PRO A 67 -8.20 -5.65 -21.93
N ILE A 68 -8.31 -6.44 -20.88
CA ILE A 68 -7.16 -7.05 -20.20
C ILE A 68 -7.14 -8.56 -20.42
N THR A 69 -5.95 -9.13 -20.41
CA THR A 69 -5.74 -10.58 -20.30
C THR A 69 -5.12 -10.89 -18.94
N THR A 70 -5.53 -12.01 -18.34
CA THR A 70 -5.08 -12.45 -17.03
C THR A 70 -4.39 -13.80 -17.16
N SER A 71 -3.20 -13.95 -16.59
CA SER A 71 -2.50 -15.23 -16.51
C SER A 71 -2.05 -15.53 -15.08
N GLU A 72 -2.24 -16.77 -14.64
CA GLU A 72 -1.64 -17.26 -13.41
C GLU A 72 -0.27 -17.86 -13.71
N ILE A 73 0.72 -17.45 -12.93
CA ILE A 73 2.11 -17.85 -13.07
C ILE A 73 2.66 -18.30 -11.73
N LYS A 74 3.81 -18.98 -11.78
CA LYS A 74 4.58 -19.37 -10.60
C LYS A 74 5.93 -18.66 -10.63
N ILE A 75 6.28 -18.03 -9.52
CA ILE A 75 7.54 -17.29 -9.36
C ILE A 75 8.38 -18.03 -8.33
N ASN A 76 9.61 -18.37 -8.70
CA ASN A 76 10.56 -18.96 -7.76
C ASN A 76 11.21 -17.83 -6.96
N THR A 77 10.92 -17.78 -5.66
CA THR A 77 11.55 -16.84 -4.72
C THR A 77 12.54 -17.58 -3.84
N SER A 78 13.36 -16.82 -3.10
CA SER A 78 14.25 -17.37 -2.07
C SER A 78 13.50 -18.08 -0.94
N GLN A 79 12.22 -17.76 -0.72
CA GLN A 79 11.35 -18.39 0.28
C GLN A 79 10.51 -19.54 -0.29
N GLY A 80 10.73 -19.91 -1.56
CA GLY A 80 9.98 -20.95 -2.26
C GLY A 80 9.17 -20.43 -3.44
N THR A 81 8.47 -21.33 -4.11
CA THR A 81 7.66 -20.98 -5.28
C THR A 81 6.31 -20.42 -4.82
N VAL A 82 5.99 -19.20 -5.26
CA VAL A 82 4.70 -18.55 -5.00
C VAL A 82 3.86 -18.45 -6.27
N ARG A 83 2.53 -18.46 -6.11
CA ARG A 83 1.60 -18.11 -7.19
C ARG A 83 1.62 -16.59 -7.40
N ALA A 84 1.36 -16.16 -8.62
CA ALA A 84 1.08 -14.77 -8.92
C ALA A 84 0.11 -14.66 -10.09
N ARG A 85 -0.56 -13.53 -10.20
CA ARG A 85 -1.45 -13.23 -11.32
C ARG A 85 -0.98 -11.98 -12.04
N LEU A 86 -0.79 -12.09 -13.34
CA LEU A 86 -0.39 -10.99 -14.21
C LEU A 86 -1.58 -10.52 -15.02
N TYR A 87 -1.91 -9.24 -14.89
CA TYR A 87 -2.93 -8.52 -15.65
C TYR A 87 -2.23 -7.69 -16.71
N THR A 88 -2.53 -7.96 -17.98
CA THR A 88 -1.85 -7.33 -19.12
C THR A 88 -2.87 -6.62 -20.03
N PRO A 89 -2.69 -5.32 -20.31
CA PRO A 89 -3.49 -4.61 -21.30
C PRO A 89 -3.30 -5.22 -22.70
N LEU A 90 -4.39 -5.56 -23.39
CA LEU A 90 -4.34 -6.32 -24.64
C LEU A 90 -3.65 -5.56 -25.79
N HIS A 91 -3.85 -4.24 -25.85
CA HIS A 91 -3.27 -3.37 -26.87
C HIS A 91 -1.90 -2.82 -26.45
N HIS A 92 -1.58 -2.84 -25.15
CA HIS A 92 -0.28 -2.42 -24.60
C HIS A 92 0.41 -3.53 -23.79
N PRO A 93 0.82 -4.65 -24.43
CA PRO A 93 1.46 -5.78 -23.73
C PRO A 93 2.84 -5.47 -23.15
N LYS A 94 3.43 -4.31 -23.49
CA LYS A 94 4.69 -3.80 -22.95
C LYS A 94 4.48 -2.52 -22.12
N ALA A 95 3.28 -2.33 -21.58
CA ALA A 95 2.99 -1.23 -20.66
C ALA A 95 3.94 -1.26 -19.44
N PRO A 96 4.22 -0.11 -18.80
CA PRO A 96 4.95 -0.09 -17.54
C PRO A 96 4.33 -1.01 -16.49
N ALA A 97 5.15 -1.55 -15.60
CA ALA A 97 4.76 -2.61 -14.69
C ALA A 97 4.69 -2.14 -13.23
N LEU A 98 3.69 -2.65 -12.51
CA LEU A 98 3.42 -2.40 -11.09
C LEU A 98 3.19 -3.75 -10.39
N VAL A 99 3.92 -4.01 -9.32
CA VAL A 99 3.62 -5.10 -8.39
C VAL A 99 2.65 -4.57 -7.34
N VAL A 100 1.52 -5.24 -7.12
CA VAL A 100 0.53 -4.86 -6.08
C VAL A 100 0.36 -6.00 -5.10
N LEU A 101 0.59 -5.73 -3.82
CA LEU A 101 0.69 -6.72 -2.76
C LEU A 101 -0.51 -6.60 -1.82
N HIS A 102 -1.16 -7.72 -1.55
CA HIS A 102 -2.30 -7.78 -0.63
C HIS A 102 -1.89 -7.50 0.82
N GLY A 103 -2.83 -7.01 1.62
CA GLY A 103 -2.73 -6.99 3.08
C GLY A 103 -3.02 -8.36 3.70
N VAL A 104 -3.04 -8.44 5.03
CA VAL A 104 -3.39 -9.67 5.75
C VAL A 104 -4.84 -10.05 5.41
N HIS A 105 -5.02 -11.19 4.74
CA HIS A 105 -6.32 -11.74 4.39
C HIS A 105 -6.17 -13.17 3.87
N HIS A 106 -7.03 -14.09 4.30
CA HIS A 106 -6.99 -15.51 3.92
C HIS A 106 -7.12 -15.80 2.40
N LEU A 107 -7.61 -14.82 1.63
CA LEU A 107 -7.74 -14.91 0.18
C LEU A 107 -6.46 -14.48 -0.55
N GLY A 108 -5.61 -13.69 0.10
CA GLY A 108 -4.36 -13.17 -0.47
C GLY A 108 -4.58 -12.50 -1.83
N MET A 109 -3.85 -12.95 -2.85
CA MET A 109 -3.99 -12.46 -4.24
C MET A 109 -5.35 -12.73 -4.88
N ASP A 110 -6.18 -13.59 -4.27
CA ASP A 110 -7.54 -13.93 -4.72
C ASP A 110 -8.61 -13.05 -4.06
N GLU A 111 -8.23 -12.04 -3.27
CA GLU A 111 -9.17 -11.10 -2.65
C GLU A 111 -9.89 -10.24 -3.72
N PRO A 112 -11.24 -10.17 -3.73
CA PRO A 112 -12.00 -9.54 -4.81
C PRO A 112 -11.71 -8.05 -5.05
N ARG A 113 -11.50 -7.26 -3.99
CA ARG A 113 -11.19 -5.82 -4.10
C ARG A 113 -9.81 -5.63 -4.72
N LEU A 114 -8.82 -6.45 -4.34
CA LEU A 114 -7.51 -6.45 -4.99
C LEU A 114 -7.58 -6.84 -6.47
N ILE A 115 -8.37 -7.87 -6.81
CA ILE A 115 -8.57 -8.27 -8.21
C ILE A 115 -9.20 -7.12 -9.01
N ALA A 116 -10.21 -6.46 -8.45
CA ALA A 116 -10.88 -5.32 -9.08
C ALA A 116 -9.89 -4.15 -9.28
N PHE A 117 -9.10 -3.82 -8.25
CA PHE A 117 -8.08 -2.79 -8.31
C PHE A 117 -7.01 -3.08 -9.37
N ALA A 118 -6.44 -4.29 -9.36
CA ALA A 118 -5.43 -4.71 -10.33
C ALA A 118 -5.97 -4.70 -11.77
N SER A 119 -7.23 -5.11 -11.94
CA SER A 119 -7.91 -5.08 -13.24
C SER A 119 -8.13 -3.64 -13.73
N ALA A 120 -8.54 -2.72 -12.85
CA ALA A 120 -8.76 -1.32 -13.17
C ALA A 120 -7.46 -0.59 -13.53
N MET A 121 -6.39 -0.83 -12.77
CA MET A 121 -5.05 -0.31 -13.08
C MET A 121 -4.55 -0.85 -14.43
N ALA A 122 -4.80 -2.14 -14.71
CA ALA A 122 -4.43 -2.74 -15.98
C ALA A 122 -5.27 -2.23 -17.17
N SER A 123 -6.57 -2.01 -17.00
CA SER A 123 -7.42 -1.43 -18.05
C SER A 123 -7.06 0.03 -18.35
N CYS A 124 -6.31 0.69 -17.44
CA CYS A 124 -5.72 2.00 -17.64
C CYS A 124 -4.30 1.97 -18.22
N GLY A 125 -3.81 0.81 -18.70
CA GLY A 125 -2.55 0.75 -19.46
C GLY A 125 -1.31 0.52 -18.60
N LEU A 126 -1.43 -0.19 -17.48
CA LEU A 126 -0.31 -0.78 -16.73
C LEU A 126 -0.33 -2.30 -16.83
N ARG A 127 0.84 -2.94 -16.77
CA ARG A 127 0.90 -4.36 -16.39
C ARG A 127 0.87 -4.43 -14.87
N VAL A 128 -0.01 -5.24 -14.32
CA VAL A 128 -0.12 -5.40 -12.86
C VAL A 128 0.18 -6.83 -12.48
N LEU A 129 1.09 -7.03 -11.55
CA LEU A 129 1.41 -8.35 -10.98
C LEU A 129 0.98 -8.40 -9.53
N THR A 130 0.10 -9.35 -9.19
CA THR A 130 -0.29 -9.62 -7.79
C THR A 130 0.29 -10.98 -7.36
N PRO A 131 1.41 -11.01 -6.63
CA PRO A 131 1.91 -12.25 -6.05
C PRO A 131 1.10 -12.64 -4.80
N GLU A 132 1.04 -13.94 -4.54
CA GLU A 132 0.65 -14.46 -3.24
C GLU A 132 1.81 -14.26 -2.26
N LEU A 133 1.51 -13.73 -1.08
CA LEU A 133 2.40 -13.70 0.08
C LEU A 133 1.88 -14.75 1.07
N PRO A 134 2.44 -15.99 1.08
CA PRO A 134 1.88 -17.09 1.86
C PRO A 134 1.73 -16.77 3.35
N ASP A 135 2.75 -16.15 3.94
CA ASP A 135 2.77 -15.79 5.36
C ASP A 135 1.66 -14.76 5.66
N ILE A 136 1.58 -13.68 4.88
CA ILE A 136 0.56 -12.63 5.04
C ILE A 136 -0.86 -13.18 4.83
N LYS A 137 -1.03 -14.13 3.91
CA LYS A 137 -2.30 -14.83 3.68
C LYS A 137 -2.70 -15.69 4.88
N ASP A 138 -1.72 -16.27 5.57
CA ASP A 138 -1.92 -17.10 6.77
C ASP A 138 -1.76 -16.28 8.07
N TYR A 139 -1.93 -14.96 8.00
CA TYR A 139 -1.95 -14.05 9.15
C TYR A 139 -0.63 -14.00 9.93
N HIS A 140 0.50 -14.22 9.24
CA HIS A 140 1.84 -14.09 9.78
C HIS A 140 2.57 -12.90 9.12
N ILE A 141 2.99 -11.93 9.94
CA ILE A 141 3.68 -10.72 9.48
C ILE A 141 5.17 -10.94 9.70
N GLY A 142 5.78 -11.70 8.80
CA GLY A 142 7.17 -12.14 8.92
C GLY A 142 8.14 -11.50 7.93
N ALA A 143 9.42 -11.47 8.30
CA ALA A 143 10.50 -10.96 7.45
C ALA A 143 10.68 -11.72 6.12
N ASN A 144 10.22 -12.98 6.04
CA ASN A 144 10.24 -13.76 4.79
C ASN A 144 9.49 -13.05 3.66
N SER A 145 8.39 -12.37 3.98
CA SER A 145 7.59 -11.63 3.00
C SER A 145 8.38 -10.49 2.35
N ILE A 146 9.35 -9.88 3.06
CA ILE A 146 10.25 -8.85 2.50
C ILE A 146 11.03 -9.43 1.31
N ALA A 147 11.57 -10.65 1.48
CA ALA A 147 12.31 -11.33 0.42
C ALA A 147 11.40 -11.74 -0.74
N THR A 148 10.20 -12.25 -0.47
CA THR A 148 9.21 -12.59 -1.52
C THR A 148 8.80 -11.37 -2.35
N ILE A 149 8.60 -10.21 -1.71
CA ILE A 149 8.31 -8.94 -2.38
C ILE A 149 9.46 -8.54 -3.31
N GLY A 150 10.68 -8.50 -2.77
CA GLY A 150 11.88 -8.14 -3.52
C GLY A 150 12.19 -9.09 -4.67
N ASP A 151 12.08 -10.39 -4.46
CA ASP A 151 12.28 -11.41 -5.50
C ASP A 151 11.22 -11.30 -6.60
N THR A 152 9.96 -10.98 -6.25
CA THR A 152 8.89 -10.76 -7.24
C THR A 152 9.11 -9.50 -8.08
N ALA A 153 9.50 -8.39 -7.46
CA ALA A 153 9.86 -7.17 -8.18
C ALA A 153 11.04 -7.41 -9.12
N THR A 154 12.07 -8.13 -8.65
CA THR A 154 13.23 -8.54 -9.45
C THR A 154 12.82 -9.41 -10.63
N TRP A 155 11.95 -10.40 -10.42
CA TRP A 155 11.43 -11.26 -11.48
C TRP A 155 10.71 -10.46 -12.56
N LEU A 156 9.82 -9.53 -12.18
CA LEU A 156 9.07 -8.72 -13.13
C LEU A 156 9.97 -7.75 -13.89
N ALA A 157 10.94 -7.12 -13.21
CA ALA A 157 11.95 -6.27 -13.83
C ALA A 157 12.75 -7.04 -14.89
N GLN A 158 13.12 -8.30 -14.63
CA GLN A 158 13.79 -9.16 -15.61
C GLN A 158 12.90 -9.48 -16.82
N GLN A 159 11.59 -9.69 -16.62
CA GLN A 159 10.65 -9.84 -17.74
C GLN A 159 10.52 -8.57 -18.58
N ASP A 160 10.84 -7.41 -18.01
CA ASP A 160 10.79 -6.10 -18.67
C ASP A 160 12.15 -5.59 -19.16
N GLY A 161 13.07 -6.51 -19.49
CA GLY A 161 14.39 -6.13 -20.02
C GLY A 161 15.29 -5.45 -18.98
N GLY A 162 15.05 -5.70 -17.70
CA GLY A 162 15.82 -5.17 -16.58
C GLY A 162 15.39 -3.77 -16.13
N GLN A 163 14.27 -3.24 -16.60
CA GLN A 163 13.73 -1.97 -16.11
C GLN A 163 13.13 -2.15 -14.71
N PRO A 164 13.41 -1.25 -13.75
CA PRO A 164 12.81 -1.32 -12.43
C PRO A 164 11.29 -1.08 -12.51
N VAL A 165 10.56 -1.68 -11.59
CA VAL A 165 9.08 -1.67 -11.58
C VAL A 165 8.54 -0.92 -10.38
N GLY A 166 7.32 -0.40 -10.47
CA GLY A 166 6.64 0.14 -9.30
C GLY A 166 6.27 -0.99 -8.33
N VAL A 167 6.26 -0.71 -7.04
CA VAL A 167 5.75 -1.63 -6.01
C VAL A 167 4.71 -0.89 -5.17
N MET A 168 3.55 -1.49 -4.97
CA MET A 168 2.47 -0.98 -4.14
C MET A 168 2.09 -2.03 -3.10
N GLY A 169 2.28 -1.70 -1.82
CA GLY A 169 1.90 -2.56 -0.71
C GLY A 169 0.67 -2.03 0.01
N LEU A 170 -0.33 -2.89 0.22
CA LEU A 170 -1.53 -2.59 0.99
C LEU A 170 -1.37 -3.09 2.42
N SER A 171 -1.83 -2.32 3.40
CA SER A 171 -1.78 -2.67 4.83
C SER A 171 -0.34 -3.04 5.24
N PHE A 172 -0.13 -4.15 5.96
CA PHE A 172 1.20 -4.57 6.41
C PHE A 172 2.24 -4.74 5.29
N SER A 173 1.82 -5.05 4.07
CA SER A 173 2.72 -5.20 2.92
C SER A 173 3.34 -3.89 2.45
N GLY A 174 2.79 -2.73 2.83
CA GLY A 174 3.38 -1.42 2.53
C GLY A 174 4.74 -1.22 3.22
N GLY A 175 4.80 -1.41 4.53
CA GLY A 175 6.02 -1.33 5.33
C GLY A 175 7.04 -2.38 4.89
N LEU A 176 6.58 -3.61 4.64
CA LEU A 176 7.45 -4.68 4.11
C LEU A 176 8.02 -4.33 2.72
N SER A 177 7.27 -3.59 1.89
CA SER A 177 7.78 -3.09 0.60
C SER A 177 8.84 -2.00 0.76
N LEU A 178 8.72 -1.14 1.77
CA LEU A 178 9.75 -0.15 2.11
C LEU A 178 11.04 -0.82 2.59
N LEU A 179 10.92 -1.86 3.42
CA LEU A 179 12.06 -2.68 3.83
C LEU A 179 12.71 -3.40 2.63
N ALA A 180 11.91 -3.96 1.72
CA ALA A 180 12.43 -4.58 0.50
C ALA A 180 13.15 -3.55 -0.39
N ALA A 181 12.63 -2.33 -0.51
CA ALA A 181 13.26 -1.24 -1.25
C ALA A 181 14.53 -0.68 -0.58
N SER A 182 14.72 -0.94 0.72
CA SER A 182 15.92 -0.58 1.47
C SER A 182 17.03 -1.63 1.35
N ASP A 183 16.69 -2.87 0.96
CA ASP A 183 17.66 -3.93 0.74
C ASP A 183 18.43 -3.70 -0.58
N PRO A 184 19.77 -3.54 -0.54
CA PRO A 184 20.59 -3.35 -1.74
C PRO A 184 20.45 -4.45 -2.80
N LYS A 185 20.01 -5.66 -2.40
CA LYS A 185 19.71 -6.77 -3.31
C LYS A 185 18.56 -6.43 -4.25
N PHE A 186 17.51 -5.79 -3.74
CA PHE A 186 16.24 -5.58 -4.45
C PHE A 186 16.07 -4.14 -4.96
N GLN A 187 16.71 -3.17 -4.28
CA GLN A 187 16.65 -1.75 -4.60
C GLN A 187 16.81 -1.44 -6.11
N PRO A 188 17.73 -2.07 -6.87
CA PRO A 188 17.88 -1.78 -8.30
C PRO A 188 16.68 -2.18 -9.17
N SER A 189 15.80 -3.04 -8.67
CA SER A 189 14.61 -3.52 -9.39
C SER A 189 13.33 -2.77 -9.01
N ILE A 190 13.39 -1.87 -8.02
CA ILE A 190 12.24 -1.13 -7.49
C ILE A 190 12.35 0.34 -7.89
N LYS A 191 11.42 0.79 -8.72
CA LYS A 191 11.39 2.15 -9.28
C LYS A 191 10.84 3.16 -8.29
N PHE A 192 9.79 2.79 -7.58
CA PHE A 192 9.15 3.55 -6.50
C PHE A 192 8.33 2.60 -5.64
N VAL A 193 8.02 3.02 -4.42
CA VAL A 193 7.12 2.32 -3.50
C VAL A 193 5.89 3.17 -3.22
N VAL A 194 4.72 2.56 -3.24
CA VAL A 194 3.47 3.12 -2.68
C VAL A 194 3.08 2.30 -1.47
N ALA A 195 3.06 2.91 -0.28
CA ALA A 195 2.54 2.28 0.93
C ALA A 195 1.12 2.82 1.20
N VAL A 196 0.13 1.93 1.26
CA VAL A 196 -1.28 2.29 1.48
C VAL A 196 -1.76 1.69 2.79
N GLY A 197 -2.20 2.53 3.73
CA GLY A 197 -2.76 2.11 5.02
C GLY A 197 -1.75 1.31 5.86
N SER A 198 -0.48 1.69 5.83
CA SER A 198 0.64 0.86 6.31
C SER A 198 1.28 1.37 7.61
N GLN A 199 2.09 0.50 8.22
CA GLN A 199 2.85 0.77 9.43
C GLN A 199 4.20 1.42 9.15
N ASP A 200 4.67 2.21 10.11
CA ASP A 200 6.08 2.53 10.30
C ASP A 200 6.68 1.65 11.42
N GLU A 201 5.96 1.43 12.52
CA GLU A 201 6.43 0.68 13.69
C GLU A 201 5.36 -0.25 14.28
N MET A 202 5.68 -1.55 14.38
CA MET A 202 4.76 -2.54 14.94
C MET A 202 4.41 -2.35 16.40
N SER A 203 5.35 -1.90 17.22
CA SER A 203 5.07 -1.66 18.65
C SER A 203 4.03 -0.55 18.84
N ARG A 204 4.04 0.51 18.02
CA ARG A 204 2.99 1.54 18.08
C ARG A 204 1.63 1.02 17.63
N VAL A 205 1.58 0.19 16.59
CA VAL A 205 0.34 -0.47 16.17
C VAL A 205 -0.19 -1.42 17.26
N ALA A 206 0.68 -2.18 17.92
CA ALA A 206 0.30 -3.03 19.06
C ALA A 206 -0.19 -2.21 20.26
N GLU A 207 0.44 -1.08 20.58
CA GLU A 207 -0.03 -0.16 21.62
C GLU A 207 -1.40 0.45 21.26
N TYR A 208 -1.60 0.81 19.99
CA TYR A 208 -2.88 1.32 19.49
C TYR A 208 -4.01 0.31 19.72
N TYR A 209 -3.79 -0.98 19.46
CA TYR A 209 -4.82 -2.00 19.71
C TYR A 209 -5.27 -2.09 21.17
N ARG A 210 -4.40 -1.79 22.13
CA ARG A 210 -4.74 -1.82 23.57
C ARG A 210 -5.33 -0.51 24.10
N THR A 211 -5.11 0.60 23.40
CA THR A 211 -5.35 1.94 23.97
C THR A 211 -6.23 2.84 23.12
N GLY A 212 -6.36 2.55 21.83
CA GLY A 212 -6.96 3.42 20.82
C GLY A 212 -6.23 4.75 20.63
N LYS A 213 -5.00 4.89 21.13
CA LYS A 213 -4.22 6.12 21.02
C LYS A 213 -3.43 6.14 19.72
N ASP A 214 -3.73 7.10 18.88
CA ASP A 214 -3.02 7.40 17.64
C ASP A 214 -2.01 8.53 17.92
N LEU A 215 -0.81 8.18 18.39
CA LEU A 215 0.25 9.14 18.73
C LEU A 215 0.91 9.68 17.45
N ARG A 216 0.76 10.98 17.22
CA ARG A 216 1.27 11.70 16.04
C ARG A 216 2.73 12.17 16.27
N PRO A 217 3.53 12.37 15.19
CA PRO A 217 4.91 12.88 15.30
C PRO A 217 5.05 14.23 16.00
N ASN A 218 4.02 15.09 15.92
CA ASN A 218 4.00 16.39 16.59
C ASN A 218 3.67 16.31 18.10
N GLY A 219 3.51 15.11 18.65
CA GLY A 219 3.17 14.84 20.05
C GLY A 219 1.68 14.95 20.39
N THR A 220 0.80 15.23 19.41
CA THR A 220 -0.65 15.14 19.61
C THR A 220 -1.10 13.68 19.62
N VAL A 221 -2.20 13.41 20.32
CA VAL A 221 -2.79 12.07 20.40
C VAL A 221 -4.25 12.19 19.98
N GLU A 222 -4.63 11.40 19.00
CA GLU A 222 -6.03 11.19 18.64
C GLU A 222 -6.53 9.88 19.25
N LEU A 223 -7.84 9.81 19.51
CA LEU A 223 -8.48 8.62 20.04
C LEU A 223 -9.42 8.05 18.99
N LEU A 224 -9.11 6.83 18.55
CA LEU A 224 -9.94 6.05 17.65
C LEU A 224 -10.04 4.64 18.23
N ALA A 225 -11.26 4.12 18.36
CA ALA A 225 -11.45 2.78 18.88
C ALA A 225 -10.91 1.77 17.85
N PRO A 226 -9.93 0.91 18.23
CA PRO A 226 -9.37 -0.05 17.31
C PRO A 226 -10.41 -1.09 16.92
N HIS A 227 -10.35 -1.54 15.68
CA HIS A 227 -11.15 -2.68 15.23
C HIS A 227 -10.59 -3.97 15.85
N GLU A 228 -11.47 -4.84 16.36
CA GLU A 228 -11.08 -6.07 17.06
C GLU A 228 -10.18 -7.00 16.20
N TYR A 229 -10.42 -6.99 14.89
CA TYR A 229 -9.63 -7.72 13.89
C TYR A 229 -8.12 -7.52 14.04
N GLY A 230 -7.65 -6.28 14.27
CA GLY A 230 -6.22 -5.99 14.31
C GLY A 230 -5.50 -6.67 15.47
N ALA A 231 -6.09 -6.61 16.67
CA ALA A 231 -5.57 -7.31 17.84
C ALA A 231 -5.60 -8.84 17.64
N LEU A 232 -6.69 -9.35 17.05
CA LEU A 232 -6.87 -10.77 16.84
C LEU A 232 -5.83 -11.38 15.88
N VAL A 233 -5.37 -10.61 14.89
CA VAL A 233 -4.26 -11.02 14.00
C VAL A 233 -2.99 -11.31 14.83
N LEU A 234 -2.60 -10.40 15.73
CA LEU A 234 -1.39 -10.56 16.56
C LEU A 234 -1.52 -11.71 17.56
N GLU A 235 -2.71 -11.91 18.14
CA GLU A 235 -2.99 -13.06 19.02
C GLU A 235 -2.96 -14.38 18.26
N TYR A 236 -3.50 -14.42 17.04
CA TYR A 236 -3.53 -15.61 16.21
C TYR A 236 -2.12 -16.06 15.81
N GLU A 237 -1.27 -15.10 15.41
CA GLU A 237 0.11 -15.32 15.02
C GLU A 237 0.92 -16.00 16.13
N ASN A 238 0.72 -15.58 17.39
CA ASN A 238 1.48 -16.02 18.55
C ASN A 238 0.63 -16.75 19.61
N LEU A 239 -0.37 -17.51 19.17
CA LEU A 239 -1.42 -18.07 20.05
C LEU A 239 -0.86 -18.91 21.22
N GLU A 240 0.29 -19.57 21.03
CA GLU A 240 1.02 -20.32 22.05
C GLU A 240 1.40 -19.53 23.30
N ASP A 241 1.46 -18.19 23.21
CA ASP A 241 1.77 -17.32 24.35
C ASP A 241 0.56 -17.01 25.21
N TYR A 242 -0.60 -17.25 24.64
CA TYR A 242 -1.86 -17.04 25.29
C TYR A 242 -2.28 -18.36 25.93
N VAL A 243 -2.29 -19.47 25.18
CA VAL A 243 -3.03 -20.66 25.58
C VAL A 243 -2.11 -21.82 25.95
N PRO A 244 -2.51 -22.72 26.87
CA PRO A 244 -1.75 -23.93 27.15
C PRO A 244 -1.57 -24.81 25.90
N ALA A 245 -0.43 -25.52 25.80
CA ALA A 245 -0.14 -26.38 24.65
C ALA A 245 -1.26 -27.39 24.27
N PRO A 246 -2.00 -28.02 25.21
CA PRO A 246 -3.13 -28.89 24.87
C PRO A 246 -4.32 -28.17 24.24
N ASP A 247 -4.47 -26.86 24.47
CA ASP A 247 -5.58 -26.04 24.01
C ASP A 247 -5.25 -25.29 22.71
N LEU A 248 -3.98 -25.27 22.30
CA LEU A 248 -3.50 -24.54 21.11
C LEU A 248 -4.27 -24.88 19.84
N GLU A 249 -4.31 -26.15 19.43
CA GLU A 249 -4.97 -26.56 18.19
C GLU A 249 -6.50 -26.36 18.20
N PRO A 250 -7.24 -26.74 19.26
CA PRO A 250 -8.66 -26.44 19.37
C PRO A 250 -8.99 -24.95 19.23
N LEU A 251 -8.22 -24.08 19.90
CA LEU A 251 -8.43 -22.63 19.89
C LEU A 251 -8.02 -22.03 18.54
N ARG A 252 -6.88 -22.45 17.99
CA ARG A 252 -6.41 -22.04 16.64
C ARG A 252 -7.46 -22.33 15.58
N ALA A 253 -8.14 -23.46 15.66
CA ALA A 253 -9.20 -23.81 14.72
C ALA A 253 -10.40 -22.85 14.76
N VAL A 254 -10.76 -22.34 15.95
CA VAL A 254 -11.83 -21.35 16.10
C VAL A 254 -11.38 -20.00 15.56
N LEU A 255 -10.23 -19.50 16.03
CA LEU A 255 -9.72 -18.19 15.62
C LEU A 255 -9.46 -18.12 14.10
N ARG A 256 -8.90 -19.18 13.52
CA ARG A 256 -8.71 -19.27 12.05
C ARG A 256 -10.04 -19.17 11.32
N ALA A 257 -11.04 -19.94 11.74
CA ALA A 257 -12.35 -19.91 11.09
C ALA A 257 -13.03 -18.55 11.22
N HIS A 258 -12.89 -17.90 12.38
CA HIS A 258 -13.37 -16.55 12.61
C HIS A 258 -12.68 -15.52 11.68
N LEU A 259 -11.34 -15.51 11.65
CA LEU A 259 -10.55 -14.64 10.79
C LEU A 259 -10.81 -14.87 9.29
N TYR A 260 -11.19 -16.11 8.92
CA TYR A 260 -11.52 -16.50 7.55
C TYR A 260 -12.98 -16.21 7.20
N GLU A 261 -13.76 -15.67 8.14
CA GLU A 261 -15.19 -15.41 8.00
C GLU A 261 -16.02 -16.68 7.67
N ASP A 262 -15.49 -17.86 8.01
CA ASP A 262 -16.14 -19.15 7.81
C ASP A 262 -17.02 -19.50 9.02
N LEU A 263 -18.22 -18.91 9.04
CA LEU A 263 -19.20 -19.09 10.11
C LEU A 263 -19.58 -20.56 10.36
N ALA A 264 -19.53 -21.40 9.32
CA ALA A 264 -19.85 -22.82 9.45
C ALA A 264 -18.72 -23.59 10.13
N ALA A 265 -17.48 -23.34 9.73
CA ALA A 265 -16.30 -23.92 10.36
C ALA A 265 -16.12 -23.42 11.80
N GLU A 266 -16.37 -22.13 12.04
CA GLU A 266 -16.27 -21.51 13.37
C GLU A 266 -17.29 -22.15 14.33
N LYS A 267 -18.56 -22.23 13.94
CA LYS A 267 -19.61 -22.90 14.72
C LYS A 267 -19.26 -24.36 14.99
N SER A 268 -18.72 -25.06 13.99
CA SER A 268 -18.27 -26.44 14.11
C SER A 268 -17.12 -26.57 15.12
N ALA A 269 -16.11 -25.69 15.06
CA ALA A 269 -14.98 -25.65 15.98
C ALA A 269 -15.41 -25.32 17.41
N LEU A 270 -16.26 -24.30 17.60
CA LEU A 270 -16.82 -23.93 18.90
C LEU A 270 -17.58 -25.08 19.57
N SER A 271 -18.30 -25.91 18.79
CA SER A 271 -19.06 -27.05 19.33
C SER A 271 -18.19 -28.19 19.89
N ARG A 272 -16.89 -28.20 19.57
CA ARG A 272 -15.93 -29.21 20.04
C ARG A 272 -15.17 -28.77 21.29
N LEU A 273 -15.29 -27.51 21.69
CA LEU A 273 -14.56 -26.97 22.83
C LEU A 273 -15.13 -27.49 24.15
N THR A 274 -14.24 -27.71 25.12
CA THR A 274 -14.64 -27.87 26.53
C THR A 274 -15.15 -26.53 27.09
N PRO A 275 -15.87 -26.53 28.23
CA PRO A 275 -16.30 -25.28 28.86
C PRO A 275 -15.15 -24.31 29.21
N SER A 276 -13.97 -24.82 29.59
CA SER A 276 -12.79 -23.99 29.87
C SER A 276 -12.21 -23.37 28.60
N GLN A 277 -12.06 -24.17 27.53
CA GLN A 277 -11.60 -23.69 26.23
C GLN A 277 -12.55 -22.64 25.64
N LEU A 278 -13.87 -22.84 25.79
CA LEU A 278 -14.86 -21.87 25.33
C LEU A 278 -14.75 -20.53 26.09
N ALA A 279 -14.48 -20.57 27.39
CA ALA A 279 -14.25 -19.35 28.16
C ALA A 279 -12.96 -18.64 27.72
N GLU A 280 -11.90 -19.40 27.43
CA GLU A 280 -10.61 -18.86 26.98
C GLU A 280 -10.70 -18.20 25.60
N VAL A 281 -11.36 -18.84 24.61
CA VAL A 281 -11.62 -18.21 23.30
C VAL A 281 -12.39 -16.91 23.45
N LYS A 282 -13.45 -16.92 24.27
CA LYS A 282 -14.26 -15.71 24.49
C LYS A 282 -13.45 -14.58 25.11
N GLN A 283 -12.51 -14.90 25.98
CA GLN A 283 -11.61 -13.90 26.55
C GLN A 283 -10.64 -13.34 25.50
N LEU A 284 -10.05 -14.18 24.66
CA LEU A 284 -9.17 -13.73 23.57
C LEU A 284 -9.90 -12.78 22.61
N MET A 285 -11.11 -13.16 22.20
CA MET A 285 -11.91 -12.33 21.29
C MET A 285 -12.47 -11.06 21.96
N ASP A 286 -12.44 -10.94 23.29
CA ASP A 286 -12.82 -9.72 24.00
C ASP A 286 -11.64 -8.74 24.06
N THR A 287 -11.45 -8.02 22.97
CA THR A 287 -10.43 -6.99 22.81
C THR A 287 -10.67 -5.74 23.67
N THR A 288 -11.75 -5.69 24.44
CA THR A 288 -12.02 -4.59 25.39
C THR A 288 -11.60 -4.93 26.83
N SER A 289 -11.28 -6.19 27.09
CA SER A 289 -10.93 -6.70 28.42
C SER A 289 -9.53 -6.28 28.84
N THR A 290 -9.41 -5.80 30.09
CA THR A 290 -8.10 -5.51 30.70
C THR A 290 -7.18 -6.73 30.70
N ALA A 291 -7.73 -7.93 30.90
CA ALA A 291 -6.93 -9.15 30.89
C ALA A 291 -6.35 -9.46 29.50
N THR A 292 -7.09 -9.13 28.44
CA THR A 292 -6.62 -9.28 27.05
C THR A 292 -5.56 -8.23 26.75
N HIS A 293 -5.75 -6.98 27.17
CA HIS A 293 -4.74 -5.93 27.05
C HIS A 293 -3.42 -6.28 27.77
N ASP A 294 -3.48 -6.84 28.98
CA ASP A 294 -2.29 -7.24 29.73
C ASP A 294 -1.52 -8.37 29.03
N ARG A 295 -2.23 -9.33 28.42
CA ARG A 295 -1.63 -10.42 27.65
C ARG A 295 -1.01 -9.92 26.35
N LEU A 296 -1.71 -9.04 25.62
CA LEU A 296 -1.18 -8.37 24.44
C LEU A 296 0.12 -7.61 24.76
N ALA A 297 0.16 -6.86 25.87
CA ALA A 297 1.36 -6.12 26.28
C ALA A 297 2.54 -7.06 26.65
N ALA A 298 2.24 -8.21 27.27
CA ALA A 298 3.24 -9.22 27.57
C ALA A 298 3.79 -9.88 26.30
N ALA A 299 2.92 -10.21 25.34
CA ALA A 299 3.31 -10.77 24.05
C ALA A 299 4.13 -9.77 23.21
N GLU A 300 3.72 -8.49 23.19
CA GLU A 300 4.47 -7.39 22.57
C GLU A 300 5.91 -7.31 23.11
N THR A 301 6.06 -7.36 24.44
CA THR A 301 7.39 -7.34 25.08
C THR A 301 8.23 -8.56 24.69
N LYS A 302 7.60 -9.74 24.57
CA LYS A 302 8.28 -10.97 24.20
C LYS A 302 8.77 -10.96 22.74
N HIS A 303 7.97 -10.39 21.84
CA HIS A 303 8.19 -10.42 20.38
C HIS A 303 8.76 -9.11 19.81
N ILE A 304 9.23 -8.20 20.67
CA ILE A 304 9.71 -6.88 20.25
C ILE A 304 10.79 -6.93 19.16
N ALA A 305 11.66 -7.96 19.16
CA ALA A 305 12.69 -8.12 18.15
C ALA A 305 12.12 -8.52 16.78
N GLU A 306 11.08 -9.35 16.76
CA GLU A 306 10.39 -9.77 15.53
C GLU A 306 9.58 -8.61 14.96
N MET A 307 8.86 -7.87 15.81
CA MET A 307 8.18 -6.63 15.47
C MET A 307 9.13 -5.59 14.87
N ALA A 308 10.31 -5.40 15.47
CA ALA A 308 11.33 -4.51 14.92
C ALA A 308 11.83 -4.97 13.54
N GLY A 309 11.91 -6.28 13.30
CA GLY A 309 12.34 -6.85 12.01
C GLY A 309 11.38 -6.58 10.84
N VAL A 310 10.12 -6.21 11.13
CA VAL A 310 9.10 -5.87 10.13
C VAL A 310 8.64 -4.41 10.19
N SER A 311 9.34 -3.59 10.96
CA SER A 311 9.09 -2.15 11.10
C SER A 311 10.03 -1.34 10.21
N PRO A 312 9.52 -0.57 9.24
CA PRO A 312 10.32 0.40 8.49
C PRO A 312 11.06 1.43 9.36
N HIS A 313 10.52 1.73 10.54
CA HIS A 313 11.05 2.71 11.47
C HIS A 313 12.57 2.62 11.65
N GLY A 314 13.26 3.75 11.53
CA GLY A 314 14.70 3.88 11.67
C GLY A 314 15.52 3.51 10.42
N HIS A 315 14.88 3.00 9.36
CA HIS A 315 15.53 2.63 8.11
C HIS A 315 15.23 3.60 6.95
N LEU A 316 14.17 4.41 7.04
CA LEU A 316 13.66 5.22 5.94
C LEU A 316 14.57 6.40 5.59
N ARG A 317 15.37 6.90 6.54
CA ARG A 317 16.34 7.99 6.29
C ARG A 317 17.37 7.68 5.20
N GLN A 318 17.68 6.42 5.00
CA GLN A 318 18.72 5.97 4.05
C GLN A 318 18.13 5.55 2.70
N LEU A 319 16.80 5.52 2.59
CA LEU A 319 16.09 5.05 1.43
C LEU A 319 16.27 6.05 0.28
N THR A 320 16.72 5.57 -0.88
CA THR A 320 16.96 6.38 -2.09
C THR A 320 15.85 6.23 -3.14
N THR A 321 15.00 5.23 -2.95
CA THR A 321 13.86 4.93 -3.83
C THR A 321 12.72 5.94 -3.59
N PRO A 322 12.09 6.50 -4.63
CA PRO A 322 10.90 7.34 -4.47
C PRO A 322 9.76 6.64 -3.69
N VAL A 323 9.12 7.35 -2.76
CA VAL A 323 8.03 6.83 -1.92
C VAL A 323 6.78 7.70 -1.99
N TYR A 324 5.63 7.06 -2.08
CA TYR A 324 4.30 7.65 -1.98
C TYR A 324 3.57 7.01 -0.81
N LEU A 325 3.01 7.83 0.09
CA LEU A 325 2.30 7.36 1.28
C LEU A 325 0.83 7.76 1.20
N LEU A 326 -0.06 6.78 1.36
CA LEU A 326 -1.51 6.99 1.40
C LEU A 326 -2.07 6.32 2.64
N HIS A 327 -2.92 7.00 3.37
CA HIS A 327 -3.64 6.42 4.51
C HIS A 327 -5.08 6.92 4.52
N GLY A 328 -5.99 6.14 5.09
CA GLY A 328 -7.32 6.64 5.43
C GLY A 328 -7.34 7.30 6.79
N GLU A 329 -8.04 8.42 6.91
CA GLU A 329 -8.19 9.14 8.18
C GLU A 329 -8.96 8.28 9.20
N GLY A 330 -9.99 7.57 8.73
CA GLY A 330 -10.83 6.68 9.54
C GLY A 330 -10.30 5.26 9.69
N ASP A 331 -9.03 5.00 9.37
CA ASP A 331 -8.42 3.68 9.52
C ASP A 331 -8.35 3.29 11.00
N ASN A 332 -9.23 2.38 11.42
CA ASN A 332 -9.24 1.86 12.78
C ASN A 332 -8.54 0.51 12.93
N ILE A 333 -7.87 0.01 11.88
CA ILE A 333 -7.02 -1.19 11.93
C ILE A 333 -5.55 -0.77 12.05
N ILE A 334 -5.02 0.03 11.12
CA ILE A 334 -3.67 0.60 11.26
C ILE A 334 -3.83 2.13 11.38
N PRO A 335 -3.45 2.74 12.51
CA PRO A 335 -3.76 4.15 12.74
C PRO A 335 -2.97 5.04 11.78
N SER A 336 -3.59 6.13 11.32
CA SER A 336 -3.02 6.97 10.26
C SER A 336 -1.78 7.76 10.67
N ALA A 337 -1.44 7.85 11.97
CA ALA A 337 -0.15 8.41 12.37
C ALA A 337 1.03 7.62 11.83
N GLU A 338 0.89 6.33 11.55
CA GLU A 338 1.98 5.53 10.99
C GLU A 338 2.47 6.12 9.64
N THR A 339 1.55 6.57 8.78
CA THR A 339 1.92 7.32 7.57
C THR A 339 2.61 8.64 7.88
N LEU A 340 2.21 9.34 8.94
CA LEU A 340 2.86 10.60 9.34
C LEU A 340 4.26 10.37 9.90
N TRP A 341 4.48 9.27 10.64
CA TRP A 341 5.81 8.86 11.11
C TRP A 341 6.73 8.50 9.96
N MET A 342 6.25 7.71 8.98
CA MET A 342 7.02 7.44 7.75
C MET A 342 7.39 8.75 7.04
N ALA A 343 6.44 9.68 6.91
CA ALA A 343 6.66 10.96 6.25
C ALA A 343 7.66 11.87 6.99
N ASP A 344 7.68 11.83 8.32
CA ASP A 344 8.65 12.58 9.15
C ASP A 344 10.07 12.01 9.03
N GLU A 345 10.20 10.70 8.84
CA GLU A 345 11.50 10.04 8.70
C GLU A 345 12.09 10.15 7.29
N LEU A 346 11.25 10.04 6.25
CA LEU A 346 11.71 10.01 4.86
C LEU A 346 12.41 11.32 4.44
N PRO A 347 13.54 11.24 3.71
CA PRO A 347 14.15 12.40 3.07
C PRO A 347 13.18 13.12 2.12
N SER A 348 13.25 14.45 2.08
CA SER A 348 12.40 15.26 1.20
C SER A 348 12.58 14.94 -0.30
N GLU A 349 13.74 14.41 -0.66
CA GLU A 349 14.09 14.00 -2.01
C GLU A 349 13.41 12.69 -2.40
N THR A 350 13.08 11.82 -1.45
CA THR A 350 12.46 10.52 -1.69
C THR A 350 10.97 10.51 -1.42
N LEU A 351 10.47 11.27 -0.45
CA LEU A 351 9.03 11.44 -0.23
C LEU A 351 8.41 12.25 -1.37
N LYS A 352 7.68 11.59 -2.27
CA LYS A 352 7.05 12.21 -3.45
C LYS A 352 5.65 12.73 -3.18
N ALA A 353 4.89 12.04 -2.33
CA ALA A 353 3.60 12.50 -1.82
C ALA A 353 3.27 11.78 -0.52
N SER A 354 2.53 12.46 0.37
CA SER A 354 1.90 11.88 1.56
C SER A 354 0.48 12.41 1.64
N LEU A 355 -0.50 11.52 1.81
CA LEU A 355 -1.91 11.87 1.95
C LEU A 355 -2.59 11.01 3.01
N VAL A 356 -3.10 11.64 4.06
CA VAL A 356 -4.13 11.05 4.94
C VAL A 356 -5.48 11.56 4.43
N SER A 357 -6.31 10.65 3.94
CA SER A 357 -7.52 10.96 3.19
C SER A 357 -8.80 10.63 3.98
N PRO A 358 -9.75 11.56 4.13
CA PRO A 358 -11.06 11.27 4.73
C PRO A 358 -11.96 10.42 3.80
N VAL A 359 -11.55 10.21 2.55
CA VAL A 359 -12.25 9.37 1.57
C VAL A 359 -11.99 7.88 1.85
N LEU A 360 -10.96 7.55 2.63
CA LEU A 360 -10.54 6.18 2.89
C LEU A 360 -10.70 5.86 4.39
N THR A 361 -11.09 4.62 4.69
CA THR A 361 -11.00 4.05 6.05
C THR A 361 -9.74 3.19 6.16
N HIS A 362 -9.80 1.86 6.04
CA HIS A 362 -8.58 1.02 6.00
C HIS A 362 -8.11 0.77 4.57
N ILE A 363 -8.98 0.18 3.75
CA ILE A 363 -8.75 -0.07 2.31
C ILE A 363 -10.01 0.22 1.47
N ASP A 364 -11.09 0.67 2.13
CA ASP A 364 -12.38 0.94 1.51
C ASP A 364 -12.58 2.45 1.31
N ILE A 365 -13.34 2.78 0.26
CA ILE A 365 -13.75 4.16 -0.04
C ILE A 365 -15.02 4.47 0.75
N ASP A 366 -14.94 5.43 1.67
CA ASP A 366 -16.12 6.01 2.31
C ASP A 366 -16.78 7.05 1.39
N ASN A 367 -18.07 6.85 1.13
CA ASN A 367 -18.87 7.75 0.30
C ASN A 367 -19.65 8.80 1.12
N HIS A 368 -19.59 8.75 2.45
CA HIS A 368 -20.29 9.67 3.34
C HIS A 368 -19.33 10.68 3.98
N GLY A 369 -19.49 11.97 3.67
CA GLY A 369 -18.72 13.04 4.32
C GLY A 369 -17.57 13.71 3.53
N PRO A 370 -16.91 13.12 2.51
CA PRO A 370 -15.78 13.79 1.87
C PRO A 370 -16.19 14.93 0.94
N THR A 371 -15.44 16.02 0.96
CA THR A 371 -15.62 17.18 0.08
C THR A 371 -15.12 16.89 -1.33
N ALA A 372 -15.48 17.75 -2.29
CA ALA A 372 -14.94 17.67 -3.65
C ALA A 372 -13.40 17.84 -3.69
N MET A 373 -12.81 18.56 -2.72
CA MET A 373 -11.37 18.72 -2.62
C MET A 373 -10.71 17.43 -2.15
N ASP A 374 -11.30 16.72 -1.18
CA ASP A 374 -10.74 15.45 -0.68
C ASP A 374 -10.74 14.39 -1.79
N ARG A 375 -11.81 14.32 -2.58
CA ARG A 375 -11.87 13.47 -3.77
C ARG A 375 -10.80 13.86 -4.80
N TRP A 376 -10.59 15.16 -5.02
CA TRP A 376 -9.55 15.63 -5.92
C TRP A 376 -8.14 15.29 -5.43
N GLN A 377 -7.85 15.42 -4.13
CA GLN A 377 -6.56 15.06 -3.56
C GLN A 377 -6.25 13.57 -3.77
N LEU A 378 -7.25 12.70 -3.60
CA LEU A 378 -7.11 11.27 -3.88
C LEU A 378 -6.86 11.00 -5.37
N VAL A 379 -7.63 11.64 -6.26
CA VAL A 379 -7.40 11.57 -7.73
C VAL A 379 -6.00 12.05 -8.08
N HIS A 380 -5.56 13.16 -7.50
CA HIS A 380 -4.23 13.71 -7.73
C HIS A 380 -3.14 12.75 -7.28
N PHE A 381 -3.28 12.14 -6.10
CA PHE A 381 -2.34 11.15 -5.58
C PHE A 381 -2.18 9.95 -6.52
N PHE A 382 -3.29 9.36 -6.99
CA PHE A 382 -3.25 8.29 -7.99
C PHE A 382 -2.72 8.76 -9.34
N GLY A 383 -2.99 10.01 -9.74
CA GLY A 383 -2.41 10.62 -10.92
C GLY A 383 -0.89 10.67 -10.86
N LEU A 384 -0.31 11.00 -9.71
CA LEU A 384 1.15 10.98 -9.50
C LEU A 384 1.73 9.56 -9.62
N ILE A 385 1.03 8.54 -9.11
CA ILE A 385 1.46 7.13 -9.22
C ILE A 385 1.45 6.67 -10.68
N LEU A 386 0.37 6.96 -11.41
CA LEU A 386 0.23 6.58 -12.81
C LEU A 386 1.28 7.28 -13.69
N ASP A 387 1.59 8.54 -13.41
CA ASP A 387 2.66 9.28 -14.09
C ASP A 387 4.05 8.70 -13.78
N ALA A 388 4.33 8.38 -12.51
CA ALA A 388 5.58 7.74 -12.09
C ALA A 388 5.76 6.32 -12.65
N ALA A 389 4.68 5.59 -12.86
CA ALA A 389 4.73 4.31 -13.57
C ALA A 389 5.12 4.52 -15.04
N ALA A 390 4.55 5.52 -15.71
CA ALA A 390 4.76 5.80 -17.13
C ALA A 390 6.16 6.33 -17.50
N HIS A 391 6.86 6.98 -16.57
CA HIS A 391 8.13 7.68 -16.80
C HIS A 391 9.15 7.27 -15.77
#